data_AF-A0A5D0VSZ4-F1
#
_entry.id   AF-A0A5D0VSZ4-F1
#
_cell.length_a   1.000
_cell.length_b   1.000
_cell.length_c   1.000
_cell.angle_alpha   90.00
_cell.angle_beta   90.00
_cell.angle_gamma   90.00
#
_symmetry.space_group_name_H-M   'P 1'
#
loop_
_entity.id
_entity.type
_entity.pdbx_description
1 polymer ?
#
loop_
_entity_poly.entity_id
_entity_poly.type
_entity_poly.pdbx_seq_one_letter_code
_entity_poly.pdbx_strand_id
1 'polypeptide(L)'
;MSDETAPAMDYDSHERTYEGFINFSKVGTIAVLNVVLCLILFGFGGTVAVVFGWLMLIATLVSAAIGIALGASGWIPPAAVFVLTGVLAILFV
;
A
#
# COMPACT_ATOMS: atom_id res chain seq x y z
N MET A 1 -17.92 24.07 39.06
CA MET A 1 -17.76 24.44 37.65
C MET A 1 -16.26 24.34 37.40
N SER A 2 -15.80 23.29 36.72
CA SER A 2 -14.38 23.17 36.38
C SER A 2 -14.02 24.33 35.46
N ASP A 3 -13.03 25.13 35.85
CA ASP A 3 -12.55 26.27 35.06
C ASP A 3 -12.31 25.82 33.61
N GLU A 4 -12.99 26.49 32.69
CA GLU A 4 -12.97 26.22 31.26
C GLU A 4 -11.69 26.83 30.64
N THR A 5 -10.54 26.51 31.23
CA THR A 5 -9.18 26.90 30.78
C THR A 5 -8.54 25.84 29.91
N ALA A 6 -9.35 24.98 29.26
CA ALA A 6 -8.84 24.04 28.28
C ALA A 6 -8.37 24.85 27.04
N PRO A 7 -7.09 24.72 26.63
CA PRO A 7 -6.62 25.38 25.42
C PRO A 7 -7.45 24.92 24.22
N ALA A 8 -7.81 25.84 23.34
CA ALA A 8 -8.53 25.51 22.10
C ALA A 8 -7.71 24.46 21.32
N MET A 9 -8.34 23.32 21.02
CA MET A 9 -7.70 22.23 20.29
C MET A 9 -7.38 22.68 18.86
N ASP A 10 -6.12 22.53 18.45
CA ASP A 10 -5.69 22.74 17.07
C ASP A 10 -6.17 21.56 16.18
N TYR A 11 -7.39 21.68 15.66
CA TYR A 11 -7.97 20.66 14.78
C TYR A 11 -7.22 20.52 13.45
N ASP A 12 -6.57 21.57 12.96
CA ASP A 12 -5.93 21.56 11.64
C ASP A 12 -4.74 20.58 11.61
N SER A 13 -3.95 20.53 12.68
CA SER A 13 -2.85 19.57 12.80
C SER A 13 -3.32 18.12 13.01
N HIS A 14 -4.45 17.94 13.71
CA HIS A 14 -5.08 16.63 13.89
C HIS A 14 -5.60 16.07 12.56
N GLU A 15 -6.31 16.88 11.78
CA GLU A 15 -6.87 16.45 10.49
C GLU A 15 -5.75 16.09 9.50
N ARG A 16 -4.71 16.92 9.41
CA ARG A 16 -3.56 16.65 8.52
C ARG A 16 -2.87 15.32 8.84
N THR A 17 -2.74 14.98 10.13
CA THR A 17 -2.13 13.72 10.55
C THR A 17 -3.07 12.54 10.28
N TYR A 18 -4.37 12.73 10.51
CA TYR A 18 -5.39 11.73 10.23
C TYR A 18 -5.46 11.38 8.74
N GLU A 19 -5.47 12.36 7.85
CA GLU A 19 -5.40 12.14 6.41
C GLU A 19 -4.13 11.38 6.01
N GLY A 20 -2.99 11.74 6.60
CA GLY A 20 -1.72 11.03 6.41
C GLY A 20 -1.80 9.56 6.83
N PHE A 21 -2.38 9.29 8.00
CA PHE A 21 -2.61 7.93 8.48
C PHE A 21 -3.52 7.13 7.53
N ILE A 22 -4.65 7.69 7.12
CA ILE A 22 -5.58 7.05 6.19
C ILE A 22 -4.89 6.70 4.85
N ASN A 23 -4.11 7.63 4.30
CA ASN A 23 -3.41 7.40 3.03
C ASN A 23 -2.31 6.34 3.16
N PHE A 24 -1.54 6.37 4.26
CA PHE A 24 -0.55 5.35 4.56
C PHE A 24 -1.19 3.97 4.75
N SER A 25 -2.30 3.87 5.49
CA SER A 25 -3.02 2.61 5.69
C SER A 25 -3.52 2.02 4.37
N LYS A 26 -4.11 2.83 3.48
CA LYS A 26 -4.55 2.36 2.15
C LYS A 26 -3.39 1.76 1.36
N VAL A 27 -2.28 2.49 1.26
CA VAL A 27 -1.09 2.03 0.52
C VAL A 27 -0.49 0.79 1.17
N GLY A 28 -0.34 0.78 2.50
CA GLY A 28 0.23 -0.32 3.26
C GLY A 28 -0.58 -1.60 3.14
N THR A 29 -1.92 -1.52 3.24
CA THR A 29 -2.79 -2.68 3.06
C THR A 29 -2.63 -3.29 1.67
N ILE A 30 -2.63 -2.49 0.61
CA ILE A 30 -2.45 -2.98 -0.76
C ILE A 30 -1.06 -3.60 -0.94
N ALA A 31 -0.02 -2.96 -0.39
CA ALA A 31 1.34 -3.49 -0.46
C ALA A 31 1.47 -4.86 0.22
N VAL A 32 0.88 -5.03 1.41
CA VAL A 32 0.87 -6.33 2.12
C VAL A 32 0.14 -7.39 1.32
N LEU A 33 -1.03 -7.09 0.76
CA LEU A 33 -1.76 -8.02 -0.10
C LEU A 33 -0.93 -8.42 -1.32
N ASN A 34 -0.19 -7.48 -1.92
CA ASN A 34 0.66 -7.80 -3.06
C ASN A 34 1.88 -8.63 -2.69
N VAL A 35 2.45 -8.44 -1.50
CA VAL A 35 3.51 -9.31 -0.97
C VAL A 35 3.00 -10.74 -0.84
N VAL A 36 1.77 -10.94 -0.36
CA VAL A 36 1.17 -12.28 -0.30
C VAL A 36 1.04 -12.89 -1.69
N LEU A 37 0.60 -12.13 -2.71
CA LEU A 37 0.57 -12.64 -4.09
C LEU A 37 1.97 -13.00 -4.62
N CYS A 38 2.99 -12.21 -4.30
CA CYS A 38 4.38 -12.53 -4.67
C CYS A 38 4.84 -13.83 -3.99
N LEU A 39 4.48 -14.06 -2.72
CA LEU A 39 4.77 -15.32 -2.04
C LEU A 39 4.08 -16.51 -2.72
N ILE A 40 2.87 -16.33 -3.27
CA ILE A 40 2.20 -17.38 -4.07
C ILE A 40 3.00 -17.70 -5.34
N LEU A 41 3.44 -16.68 -6.08
CA LEU A 41 4.30 -16.84 -7.27
C LEU A 41 5.60 -17.59 -6.95
N PHE A 42 6.22 -17.31 -5.79
CA PHE A 42 7.45 -17.99 -5.36
C PHE A 42 7.22 -19.41 -4.87
N GLY A 43 6.15 -19.64 -4.11
CA GLY A 43 5.90 -20.91 -3.43
C GLY A 43 5.28 -21.98 -4.33
N PHE A 44 4.48 -21.57 -5.31
CA PHE A 44 3.68 -22.49 -6.12
C PHE A 44 3.95 -22.40 -7.63
N GLY A 45 4.67 -21.38 -8.10
CA GLY A 45 4.93 -21.18 -9.53
C GLY A 45 6.27 -21.78 -10.02
N GLY A 46 6.41 -21.88 -11.35
CA GLY A 46 7.65 -22.29 -12.01
C GLY A 46 8.69 -21.15 -12.16
N THR A 47 9.78 -21.39 -12.89
CA THR A 47 10.87 -20.39 -13.07
C THR A 47 10.38 -19.03 -13.55
N VAL A 48 9.40 -19.01 -14.47
CA VAL A 48 8.80 -17.77 -15.00
C VAL A 48 8.07 -17.00 -13.89
N ALA A 49 7.28 -17.70 -13.07
CA ALA A 49 6.56 -17.10 -11.94
C ALA A 49 7.52 -16.48 -10.92
N VAL A 50 8.65 -17.14 -10.63
CA VAL A 50 9.68 -16.63 -9.71
C VAL A 50 10.32 -15.34 -10.23
N VAL A 51 10.62 -15.25 -11.53
CA VAL A 51 11.15 -14.00 -12.12
C VAL A 51 10.14 -12.87 -11.99
N PHE A 52 8.87 -13.12 -12.32
CA PHE A 52 7.82 -12.11 -12.16
C PHE A 52 7.56 -11.76 -10.69
N GLY A 53 7.65 -12.71 -9.75
CA GLY A 53 7.52 -12.44 -8.33
C GLY A 53 8.55 -11.42 -7.83
N TRP A 54 9.81 -11.50 -8.29
CA TRP A 54 10.83 -10.50 -7.95
C TRP A 54 10.55 -9.13 -8.60
N LEU A 55 10.17 -9.12 -9.87
CA LEU A 55 9.81 -7.87 -10.56
C LEU A 55 8.63 -7.17 -9.87
N MET A 56 7.60 -7.92 -9.50
CA MET A 56 6.42 -7.39 -8.82
C MET A 56 6.71 -6.98 -7.37
N LEU A 57 7.61 -7.66 -6.66
CA LEU A 57 8.03 -7.25 -5.33
C LEU A 57 8.74 -5.89 -5.37
N ILE A 58 9.66 -5.70 -6.32
CA ILE A 58 10.33 -4.40 -6.53
C ILE A 58 9.31 -3.33 -6.92
N ALA A 59 8.40 -3.64 -7.84
CA ALA A 59 7.32 -2.73 -8.23
C ALA A 59 6.42 -2.36 -7.05
N THR A 60 6.20 -3.27 -6.10
CA THR A 60 5.44 -2.99 -4.85
C THR A 60 6.14 -1.94 -4.01
N LEU A 61 7.45 -2.08 -3.79
CA LEU A 61 8.22 -1.13 -2.98
C LEU A 61 8.23 0.26 -3.62
N VAL A 62 8.47 0.32 -4.94
CA VAL A 62 8.48 1.58 -5.70
C VAL A 62 7.09 2.23 -5.72
N SER A 63 6.05 1.46 -6.03
CA SER A 63 4.68 1.99 -6.07
C SER A 63 4.15 2.40 -4.69
N ALA A 64 4.54 1.71 -3.62
CA ALA A 64 4.20 2.11 -2.25
C ALA A 64 4.90 3.42 -1.86
N ALA A 65 6.18 3.58 -2.20
CA ALA A 65 6.90 4.84 -1.97
C ALA A 65 6.26 6.01 -2.73
N ILE A 66 5.90 5.80 -4.00
CA ILE A 66 5.16 6.79 -4.80
C ILE A 66 3.79 7.06 -4.18
N GLY A 67 3.08 6.03 -3.74
CA GLY A 67 1.75 6.13 -3.14
C GLY A 67 1.75 6.97 -1.88
N ILE A 68 2.73 6.80 -1.00
CA ILE A 68 2.86 7.60 0.22
C ILE A 68 3.07 9.09 -0.12
N ALA A 69 3.77 9.41 -1.21
CA ALA A 69 4.02 10.79 -1.63
C ALA A 69 2.82 11.49 -2.30
N LEU A 70 1.85 10.74 -2.83
CA LEU A 70 0.72 11.27 -3.61
C LEU A 70 -0.54 11.59 -2.79
N GLY A 71 -0.53 11.36 -1.48
CA GLY A 71 -1.66 11.68 -0.60
C GLY A 71 -2.95 10.93 -0.97
N ALA A 72 -4.04 11.66 -1.19
CA ALA A 72 -5.40 11.10 -1.34
C ALA A 72 -5.53 10.08 -2.49
N SER A 73 -4.80 10.27 -3.60
CA SER A 73 -4.78 9.37 -4.76
C SER A 73 -3.64 8.35 -4.74
N GLY A 74 -2.86 8.31 -3.65
CA GLY A 74 -1.69 7.47 -3.51
C GLY A 74 -1.93 5.97 -3.55
N TRP A 75 -3.18 5.53 -3.39
CA TRP A 75 -3.56 4.13 -3.49
C TRP A 75 -3.55 3.59 -4.93
N ILE A 76 -3.58 4.46 -5.95
CA ILE A 76 -3.72 4.04 -7.36
C ILE A 76 -2.50 3.26 -7.87
N PRO A 77 -1.24 3.76 -7.73
CA PRO A 77 -0.08 3.00 -8.17
C PRO A 77 0.05 1.60 -7.54
N PRO A 78 -0.03 1.42 -6.21
CA PRO A 78 0.08 0.09 -5.61
C PRO A 78 -1.12 -0.80 -5.99
N ALA A 79 -2.32 -0.24 -6.21
CA ALA A 79 -3.46 -1.01 -6.69
C ALA A 79 -3.25 -1.56 -8.11
N ALA A 80 -2.67 -0.77 -9.01
CA ALA A 80 -2.35 -1.23 -10.36
C ALA A 80 -1.32 -2.38 -10.33
N VAL A 81 -0.29 -2.27 -9.49
CA VAL A 81 0.69 -3.34 -9.27
C VAL A 81 0.01 -4.58 -8.69
N PHE A 82 -0.88 -4.41 -7.71
CA PHE A 82 -1.64 -5.52 -7.11
C PHE A 82 -2.49 -6.28 -8.12
N VAL A 83 -3.26 -5.57 -8.95
CA VAL A 83 -4.09 -6.19 -9.99
C VAL A 83 -3.23 -6.94 -11.00
N LEU A 84 -2.11 -6.34 -11.44
CA LEU A 84 -1.19 -7.00 -12.37
C LEU A 84 -0.59 -8.27 -11.76
N THR A 85 -0.12 -8.23 -10.50
CA THR A 85 0.40 -9.44 -9.83
C THR A 85 -0.68 -10.51 -9.69
N GLY A 86 -1.93 -10.12 -9.41
CA GLY A 86 -3.05 -11.06 -9.35
C GLY A 86 -3.29 -11.77 -10.67
N VAL A 87 -3.26 -11.03 -11.79
CA VAL A 87 -3.34 -11.62 -13.13
C VAL A 87 -2.16 -12.57 -13.38
N LEU A 88 -0.94 -12.17 -13.04
CA LEU A 88 0.25 -13.01 -13.20
C LEU A 88 0.17 -14.28 -12.35
N ALA A 89 -0.34 -14.19 -11.11
CA ALA A 89 -0.56 -15.34 -10.25
C ALA A 89 -1.55 -16.33 -10.87
N ILE A 90 -2.67 -15.86 -11.43
CA ILE A 90 -3.66 -16.71 -12.11
C ILE A 90 -3.06 -17.41 -13.34
N LEU A 91 -2.13 -16.76 -14.06
CA LEU A 91 -1.58 -17.29 -15.31
C LEU A 91 -0.40 -18.25 -15.10
N PHE A 92 0.35 -18.11 -14.01
CA PHE A 92 1.64 -18.80 -13.83
C PHE A 92 1.72 -19.71 -12.59
N VAL A 93 0.64 -19.81 -11.82
CA VAL A 93 0.46 -20.73 -10.68
C VAL A 93 -0.76 -21.60 -10.95
#